data_AF-A0A7G8BS09-F1
#
_entry.id   AF-A0A7G8BS09-F1
#
_cell.length_a   1.000
_cell.length_b   1.000
_cell.length_c   1.000
_cell.angle_alpha   90.00
_cell.angle_beta   90.00
_cell.angle_gamma   90.00
#
_symmetry.space_group_name_H-M   'P 1'
#
loop_
_entity.id
_entity.type
_entity.pdbx_description
1 polymer ?
#
loop_
_entity_poly.entity_id
_entity_poly.type
_entity_poly.pdbx_seq_one_letter_code
_entity_poly.pdbx_strand_id
1 'polypeptide(L)' 'MQKPSLKAVGLGLIPFIGMCFTVPLWDRVTPMIFGLPFNLFWLIAWIAISSLCITVANSVEENRDRD' A
#
# COMPACT_ATOMS: atom_id res chain seq x y z
N MET A 1 12.72 23.22 -4.97
CA MET A 1 12.39 22.07 -4.09
C MET A 1 10.92 22.17 -3.73
N GLN A 2 10.05 21.57 -4.55
CA GLN A 2 8.60 21.64 -4.39
C GLN A 2 8.22 20.85 -3.13
N LYS A 3 7.54 21.49 -2.18
CA LYS A 3 7.24 20.88 -0.87
C LYS A 3 6.39 19.62 -1.10
N PRO A 4 6.80 18.45 -0.59
CA PRO A 4 6.04 17.21 -0.81
C PRO A 4 4.62 17.40 -0.29
N SER A 5 3.65 17.07 -1.13
CA SER A 5 2.24 17.19 -0.79
C SER A 5 1.96 16.32 0.44
N LEU A 6 1.38 16.90 1.49
CA LEU A 6 1.01 16.18 2.72
C LEU A 6 0.14 14.94 2.44
N LYS A 7 -0.60 14.97 1.33
CA LYS A 7 -1.38 13.85 0.80
C LYS A 7 -0.50 12.68 0.33
N ALA A 8 0.61 12.94 -0.33
CA ALA A 8 1.56 11.90 -0.76
C ALA A 8 2.24 11.23 0.44
N VAL A 9 2.59 12.02 1.47
CA VAL A 9 3.15 11.47 2.73
C VAL A 9 2.11 10.61 3.46
N GLY A 10 0.87 11.09 3.56
CA GLY A 10 -0.23 10.31 4.16
C GLY A 10 -0.50 9.00 3.43
N LEU A 11 -0.47 9.02 2.10
CA LEU A 11 -0.71 7.84 1.27
C LEU A 11 0.44 6.82 1.35
N GLY A 12 1.69 7.28 1.52
CA GLY A 12 2.84 6.41 1.79
C GLY A 12 2.83 5.78 3.19
N LEU A 13 2.17 6.43 4.16
CA LEU A 13 2.04 5.90 5.52
C LEU A 13 1.04 4.72 5.60
N ILE A 14 0.08 4.65 4.69
CA ILE A 14 -0.95 3.58 4.64
C ILE A 14 -0.32 2.19 4.43
N PRO A 15 0.49 1.95 3.38
CA PRO A 15 1.13 0.66 3.20
C PRO A 15 2.12 0.34 4.32
N PHE A 16 2.74 1.36 4.92
CA PHE A 16 3.66 1.18 6.04
C PHE A 16 2.98 0.70 7.32
N ILE A 17 1.92 1.40 7.77
CA ILE A 17 1.14 1.00 8.95
C ILE A 17 0.53 -0.37 8.71
N GLY A 18 -0.01 -0.56 7.51
CA GLY A 18 -0.43 -1.85 7.02
C GLY A 18 0.59 -2.94 7.28
N MET A 19 1.72 -2.91 6.58
CA MET A 19 2.76 -3.93 6.62
C MET A 19 3.38 -4.14 8.01
N CYS A 20 3.52 -3.08 8.82
CA CYS A 20 4.13 -3.20 10.15
C CYS A 20 3.17 -3.66 11.25
N PHE A 21 1.91 -3.20 11.25
CA PHE A 21 0.98 -3.47 12.36
C PHE A 21 0.11 -4.70 12.17
N THR A 22 -0.11 -5.14 10.94
CA THR A 22 -0.97 -6.31 10.69
C THR A 22 -0.21 -7.64 10.61
N VAL A 23 1.09 -7.66 10.97
CA VAL A 23 1.92 -8.88 11.10
C VAL A 23 1.25 -10.05 11.83
N PRO A 24 0.72 -9.90 13.07
CA PRO A 24 0.06 -11.00 13.76
C PRO A 24 -1.25 -11.47 13.09
N LEU A 25 -1.81 -10.68 12.17
CA LEU A 25 -3.04 -11.01 11.46
C LEU A 25 -2.80 -12.03 10.35
N TRP A 26 -1.61 -12.01 9.74
CA TRP A 26 -1.20 -12.89 8.63
C TRP A 26 0.00 -13.79 8.94
N ASP A 27 0.49 -13.80 10.18
CA ASP A 27 1.48 -14.76 10.69
C ASP A 27 0.93 -16.21 10.79
N ARG A 28 0.00 -16.57 9.91
CA ARG A 28 -0.71 -17.85 9.91
C ARG A 28 -0.50 -18.50 8.55
N VAL A 29 -0.04 -19.75 8.56
CA VAL A 29 0.20 -20.54 7.33
C VAL A 29 -1.13 -21.07 6.76
N THR A 30 -2.11 -21.31 7.63
CA THR A 30 -3.47 -21.72 7.28
C THR A 30 -4.45 -20.58 7.55
N PRO A 31 -5.41 -20.32 6.65
CA PRO A 31 -5.77 -21.07 5.44
C PRO A 31 -4.84 -20.81 4.23
N MET A 32 -4.76 -21.77 3.30
CA MET A 32 -4.10 -21.57 2.01
C MET A 32 -5.08 -20.97 1.01
N ILE A 33 -4.69 -19.88 0.35
CA ILE A 33 -5.44 -19.17 -0.69
C ILE A 33 -4.76 -19.45 -2.03
N PHE A 34 -5.49 -19.98 -3.02
CA PHE A 34 -4.95 -20.35 -4.35
C PHE A 34 -3.71 -21.29 -4.30
N GLY A 35 -3.59 -22.12 -3.25
CA GLY A 35 -2.44 -22.99 -3.05
C GLY A 35 -1.21 -22.31 -2.43
N LEU A 36 -1.33 -21.03 -2.06
CA LEU A 36 -0.31 -20.26 -1.35
C LEU A 36 -0.74 -20.04 0.11
N PRO A 37 0.17 -20.06 1.10
CA PRO A 37 -0.14 -19.63 2.46
C PRO A 37 -0.67 -18.19 2.48
N PHE A 38 -1.62 -17.91 3.39
CA PHE A 38 -2.25 -16.60 3.56
C PHE A 38 -1.23 -15.44 3.63
N ASN A 39 -0.10 -15.68 4.29
CA ASN A 39 1.01 -14.74 4.39
C ASN A 39 1.51 -14.23 3.03
N LEU A 40 1.74 -15.14 2.07
CA LEU A 40 2.24 -14.77 0.73
C LEU A 40 1.18 -14.00 -0.07
N PHE A 41 -0.07 -14.46 -0.04
CA PHE A 41 -1.17 -13.73 -0.68
C PHE A 41 -1.26 -12.30 -0.15
N TRP A 42 -1.15 -12.15 1.17
CA TRP A 42 -1.21 -10.87 1.83
C TRP A 42 -0.02 -9.96 1.49
N LEU A 43 1.19 -10.53 1.39
CA LEU A 43 2.38 -9.80 0.95
C LEU A 43 2.23 -9.27 -0.48
N ILE A 44 1.69 -10.08 -1.39
CA ILE A 44 1.41 -9.68 -2.78
C ILE A 44 0.36 -8.55 -2.81
N ALA A 45 -0.70 -8.64 -1.99
CA ALA A 45 -1.69 -7.59 -1.87
C ALA A 45 -1.06 -6.25 -1.44
N TRP A 46 -0.12 -6.26 -0.49
CA TRP A 46 0.60 -5.04 -0.08
C TRP A 46 1.48 -4.46 -1.19
N ILE A 47 2.11 -5.28 -2.02
CA ILE A 47 2.90 -4.81 -3.17
C ILE A 47 1.98 -4.07 -4.15
N ALA A 48 0.81 -4.64 -4.45
CA ALA A 48 -0.19 -4.00 -5.30
C ALA A 48 -0.70 -2.69 -4.68
N ILE A 49 -1.05 -2.68 -3.39
CA ILE A 49 -1.51 -1.48 -2.67
C ILE A 49 -0.46 -0.37 -2.70
N SER A 50 0.82 -0.70 -2.53
CA SER A 50 1.91 0.28 -2.57
C SER A 50 2.06 0.92 -3.95
N SER A 51 1.96 0.12 -5.01
CA SER A 51 1.97 0.63 -6.39
C SER A 51 0.74 1.51 -6.69
N LEU A 52 -0.42 1.13 -6.15
CA LEU A 52 -1.65 1.91 -6.22
C LEU A 52 -1.51 3.24 -5.48
N CYS A 53 -0.85 3.25 -4.32
CA CYS A 53 -0.57 4.47 -3.56
C CYS A 53 0.26 5.47 -4.38
N ILE A 54 1.33 5.02 -5.05
CA ILE A 54 2.13 5.92 -5.90
C ILE A 54 1.30 6.41 -7.10
N THR A 55 0.51 5.53 -7.71
CA THR A 55 -0.35 5.89 -8.86
C THR A 55 -1.41 6.93 -8.48
N VAL A 56 -2.04 6.76 -7.31
CA VAL A 56 -3.02 7.71 -6.77
C VAL A 56 -2.35 9.03 -6.37
N ALA A 57 -1.15 9.00 -5.77
CA ALA A 57 -0.39 10.21 -5.49
C ALA A 57 -0.13 11.01 -6.78
N ASN A 58 0.39 10.35 -7.82
CA ASN A 58 0.66 10.98 -9.10
C ASN A 58 -0.62 11.49 -9.77
N SER A 59 -1.72 10.75 -9.71
CA SER A 59 -3.01 11.18 -10.26
C SER A 59 -3.58 12.40 -9.51
N VAL A 60 -3.40 12.48 -8.20
CA VAL A 60 -3.81 13.63 -7.39
C VAL A 60 -2.95 14.85 -7.67
N GLU A 61 -1.65 14.66 -7.92
CA GLU A 61 -0.75 15.74 -8.34
C GLU A 61 -1.08 16.23 -9.75
N GLU A 62 -1.33 15.33 -10.71
CA GLU A 62 -1.72 15.69 -12.08
C GLU A 62 -3.05 16.47 -12.12
N ASN A 63 -4.03 16.09 -11.30
CA ASN A 63 -5.29 16.85 -11.22
C ASN A 63 -5.08 18.26 -10.65
N ARG A 64 -4.07 18.48 -9.79
CA ARG A 64 -3.79 19.82 -9.25
C ARG A 64 -3.03 20.73 -10.21
N ASP A 65 -2.30 20.17 -11.18
CA ASP A 65 -1.64 20.94 -12.24
C ASP A 65 -2.62 21.29 -13.38
N ARG A 66 -3.79 20.64 -13.43
CA ARG A 66 -4.84 20.84 -14.44
C ARG A 66 -5.88 21.92 -14.10
N ASP A 67 -5.86 22.47 -12.88
CA ASP A 67 -6.68 23.60 -12.41
C ASP A 67 -5.83 24.89 -12.32
#